data_AF-A0A022PVC7-F1
#
_entry.id   AF-A0A022PVC7-F1
#
_cell.length_a   1.000
_cell.length_b   1.000
_cell.length_c   1.000
_cell.angle_alpha   90.00
_cell.angle_beta   90.00
_cell.angle_gamma   90.00
#
_symmetry.space_group_name_H-M   'P 1'
#
loop_
_entity.id
_entity.type
_entity.pdbx_description
1 polymer ?
#
loop_
_entity_poly.entity_id
_entity_poly.type
_entity_poly.pdbx_seq_one_letter_code
_entity_poly.pdbx_strand_id
1 'polypeptide(L)'
;MGVPAAKPALIFTYGTLKQGFSNHALLQDMMATGDATFLGCCRTRRTLPLVCGPYRVPFLLNLPGRGDRVSGEIYAVSAAALARMDELEGVTRGHYERLPIEIEERPEEAVEAYYAHGSYAEALWRRSGEEGYSCYTEKVAKGYVKRKDRPQHITFLDQIRLFISSDTSSSPKSAEPALI
;
A
#
# COMPACT_ATOMS: atom_id res chain seq x y z
N MET A 1 2.70 -33.27 -23.34
CA MET A 1 3.69 -32.66 -22.42
C MET A 1 3.02 -31.45 -21.81
N GLY A 2 2.56 -31.54 -20.56
CA GLY A 2 1.92 -30.41 -19.88
C GLY A 2 2.97 -29.33 -19.63
N VAL A 3 2.67 -28.09 -20.02
CA VAL A 3 3.50 -26.94 -19.63
C VAL A 3 3.46 -26.89 -18.09
N PRO A 4 4.61 -26.89 -17.38
CA PRO A 4 4.60 -26.73 -15.95
C PRO A 4 3.84 -25.44 -15.62
N ALA A 5 2.81 -25.54 -14.77
CA ALA A 5 2.06 -24.38 -14.35
C ALA A 5 3.04 -23.36 -13.76
N ALA A 6 3.00 -22.12 -14.26
CA ALA A 6 3.87 -21.07 -13.77
C ALA A 6 3.68 -20.90 -12.26
N LYS A 7 4.78 -20.80 -11.50
CA LYS A 7 4.72 -20.59 -10.06
C LYS A 7 3.94 -19.28 -9.79
N PRO A 8 2.97 -19.27 -8.87
CA PRO A 8 2.25 -18.04 -8.53
C PRO A 8 3.22 -16.98 -7.97
N ALA A 9 2.90 -15.71 -8.22
CA ALA A 9 3.61 -14.60 -7.60
C ALA A 9 3.13 -14.42 -6.15
N LEU A 10 4.04 -14.04 -5.26
CA LEU A 10 3.72 -13.75 -3.87
C LEU A 10 3.66 -12.24 -3.66
N ILE A 11 2.49 -11.74 -3.28
CA ILE A 11 2.26 -10.31 -3.12
C ILE A 11 1.95 -9.98 -1.66
N PHE A 12 2.78 -9.12 -1.09
CA PHE A 12 2.55 -8.48 0.19
C PHE A 12 1.65 -7.25 0.01
N THR A 13 0.54 -7.22 0.74
CA THR A 13 -0.42 -6.12 0.76
C THR A 13 -0.48 -5.50 2.15
N TYR A 14 -0.43 -4.17 2.22
CA TYR A 14 -0.35 -3.42 3.48
C TYR A 14 -1.49 -2.41 3.64
N GLY A 15 -2.24 -2.15 2.58
CA GLY A 15 -3.19 -1.05 2.46
C GLY A 15 -4.60 -1.49 2.07
N THR A 16 -5.17 -0.85 1.05
CA THR A 16 -6.59 -1.00 0.70
C THR A 16 -7.02 -2.36 0.18
N LEU A 17 -6.05 -3.21 -0.20
CA LEU A 17 -6.27 -4.58 -0.67
C LEU A 17 -6.44 -5.60 0.48
N LYS A 18 -6.02 -5.24 1.70
CA LYS A 18 -6.14 -6.11 2.87
C LYS A 18 -7.59 -6.44 3.21
N GLN A 19 -7.81 -7.55 3.92
CA GLN A 19 -9.13 -7.94 4.42
C GLN A 19 -9.79 -6.79 5.19
N GLY A 20 -11.08 -6.56 4.92
CA GLY A 20 -11.86 -5.47 5.55
C GLY A 20 -11.69 -4.09 4.90
N PHE A 21 -10.82 -3.92 3.89
CA PHE A 21 -10.61 -2.63 3.23
C PHE A 21 -11.22 -2.54 1.82
N SER A 22 -11.34 -1.30 1.34
CA SER A 22 -12.19 -0.94 0.19
C SER A 22 -11.90 -1.67 -1.14
N ASN A 23 -10.66 -2.12 -1.38
CA ASN A 23 -10.27 -2.77 -2.62
C ASN A 23 -10.13 -4.30 -2.46
N HIS A 24 -10.39 -4.84 -1.27
CA HIS A 24 -10.29 -6.28 -1.02
C HIS A 24 -11.25 -7.12 -1.88
N ALA A 25 -12.37 -6.53 -2.32
CA ALA A 25 -13.29 -7.17 -3.26
C ALA A 25 -12.59 -7.70 -4.52
N LEU A 26 -11.55 -7.00 -5.01
CA LEU A 26 -10.77 -7.49 -6.16
C LEU A 26 -10.10 -8.84 -5.87
N LEU A 27 -9.49 -8.99 -4.69
CA LEU A 27 -8.85 -10.24 -4.28
C LEU A 27 -9.90 -11.30 -3.94
N GLN A 28 -11.06 -10.93 -3.38
CA GLN A 28 -12.17 -11.87 -3.16
C GLN A 28 -12.66 -12.49 -4.47
N ASP A 29 -12.87 -11.66 -5.49
CA ASP A 29 -13.27 -12.15 -6.82
C ASP A 29 -12.23 -13.10 -7.41
N MET A 30 -10.93 -12.80 -7.26
CA MET A 30 -9.84 -13.67 -7.73
C MET A 30 -9.71 -14.97 -6.90
N MET A 31 -9.97 -14.92 -5.60
CA MET A 31 -10.00 -16.13 -4.77
C MET A 31 -11.16 -17.03 -5.16
N ALA A 32 -12.32 -16.45 -5.53
CA ALA A 32 -13.47 -17.20 -6.01
C ALA A 32 -13.20 -17.93 -7.34
N THR A 33 -12.32 -17.39 -8.20
CA THR A 33 -11.89 -18.04 -9.45
C THR A 33 -10.68 -18.97 -9.29
N GLY A 34 -10.08 -19.04 -8.09
CA GLY A 34 -8.84 -19.79 -7.84
C GLY A 34 -7.57 -19.09 -8.34
N ASP A 35 -7.66 -17.82 -8.76
CA ASP A 35 -6.54 -17.01 -9.22
C ASP A 35 -5.75 -16.35 -8.08
N ALA A 36 -6.31 -16.32 -6.87
CA ALA A 36 -5.63 -15.82 -5.68
C ALA A 36 -5.83 -16.78 -4.50
N THR A 37 -4.88 -16.79 -3.57
CA THR A 37 -4.97 -17.55 -2.32
C THR A 37 -4.35 -16.74 -1.19
N PHE A 38 -5.10 -16.49 -0.12
CA PHE A 38 -4.59 -15.88 1.09
C PHE A 38 -3.65 -16.85 1.82
N LEU A 39 -2.43 -16.40 2.14
CA LEU A 39 -1.41 -17.21 2.78
C LEU A 39 -1.14 -16.84 4.25
N GLY A 40 -1.70 -15.72 4.73
CA GLY A 40 -1.59 -15.30 6.13
C GLY A 40 -1.20 -13.83 6.32
N CYS A 41 -1.29 -13.39 7.57
CA CYS A 41 -0.75 -12.12 8.02
C CYS A 41 0.78 -12.20 8.11
N CYS A 42 1.44 -11.08 7.82
CA CYS A 42 2.90 -11.01 7.83
C CYS A 42 3.39 -9.59 8.12
N ARG A 43 4.71 -9.44 8.31
CA ARG A 43 5.34 -8.15 8.56
C ARG A 43 6.60 -7.97 7.71
N THR A 44 6.88 -6.74 7.29
CA THR A 44 8.14 -6.43 6.61
C THR A 44 9.33 -6.67 7.54
N ARG A 45 10.40 -7.25 6.99
CA ARG A 45 11.63 -7.51 7.74
C ARG A 45 12.38 -6.22 8.04
N ARG A 46 12.43 -5.32 7.06
CA ARG A 46 13.00 -3.98 7.17
C ARG A 46 11.95 -2.98 7.61
N THR A 47 12.39 -1.92 8.28
CA THR A 47 11.56 -0.75 8.51
C THR A 47 11.38 0.01 7.20
N LEU A 48 10.14 0.39 6.91
CA LEU A 48 9.73 1.14 5.74
C LEU A 48 8.68 2.18 6.14
N PRO A 49 8.70 3.38 5.56
CA PRO A 49 7.62 4.34 5.77
C PRO A 49 6.33 3.88 5.11
N LEU A 50 5.25 3.79 5.89
CA LEU A 50 3.88 3.70 5.38
C LEU A 50 3.14 4.98 5.77
N VAL A 51 2.73 5.76 4.78
CA VAL A 51 2.08 7.07 5.00
C VAL A 51 0.72 7.14 4.32
N CYS A 52 -0.10 8.12 4.72
CA CYS A 52 -1.34 8.45 4.03
C CYS A 52 -1.15 9.69 3.15
N GLY A 53 -1.37 9.55 1.85
CA GLY A 53 -1.40 10.66 0.92
C GLY A 53 -2.81 11.29 0.80
N PRO A 54 -3.13 11.93 -0.33
CA PRO A 54 -4.47 12.48 -0.55
C PRO A 54 -5.54 11.41 -0.37
N TYR A 55 -6.70 11.80 0.16
CA TYR A 55 -7.83 10.90 0.37
C TYR A 55 -7.55 9.68 1.24
N ARG A 56 -6.56 9.77 2.14
CA ARG A 56 -6.08 8.66 2.98
C ARG A 56 -5.59 7.44 2.20
N VAL A 57 -5.16 7.62 0.95
CA VAL A 57 -4.55 6.52 0.20
C VAL A 57 -3.24 6.09 0.89
N PRO A 58 -3.05 4.79 1.20
CA PRO A 58 -1.82 4.30 1.81
C PRO A 58 -0.68 4.20 0.79
N PHE A 59 0.51 4.64 1.18
CA PHE A 59 1.72 4.59 0.38
C PHE A 59 2.85 3.97 1.18
N LEU A 60 3.33 2.80 0.76
CA LEU A 60 4.61 2.26 1.24
C LEU A 60 5.74 2.88 0.44
N LEU A 61 6.69 3.53 1.10
CA LEU A 61 7.78 4.23 0.46
C LEU A 61 9.02 3.34 0.45
N ASN A 62 9.71 3.25 -0.69
CA ASN A 62 10.94 2.46 -0.81
C ASN A 62 12.15 3.22 -0.20
N LEU A 63 12.08 3.44 1.10
CA LEU A 63 13.08 4.15 1.91
C LEU A 63 13.50 3.25 3.09
N PRO A 64 14.25 2.18 2.82
CA PRO A 64 14.59 1.18 3.84
C PRO A 64 15.36 1.80 4.99
N GLY A 65 15.03 1.38 6.21
CA GLY A 65 15.64 1.90 7.44
C GLY A 65 14.89 3.07 8.06
N ARG A 66 13.86 3.60 7.39
CA ARG A 66 12.97 4.65 7.92
C ARG A 66 11.60 4.07 8.30
N GLY A 67 10.85 4.77 9.14
CA GLY A 67 9.53 4.34 9.58
C GLY A 67 9.59 3.05 10.43
N ASP A 68 8.62 2.16 10.22
CA ASP A 68 8.38 0.99 11.05
C ASP A 68 8.39 -0.30 10.24
N ARG A 69 8.43 -1.45 10.92
CA ARG A 69 8.08 -2.72 10.30
C ARG A 69 6.58 -2.76 10.05
N VAL A 70 6.18 -2.88 8.79
CA VAL A 70 4.80 -2.71 8.35
C VAL A 70 4.06 -4.04 8.37
N SER A 71 2.93 -4.10 9.06
CA SER A 71 2.04 -5.26 9.08
C SER A 71 1.15 -5.29 7.85
N GLY A 72 0.99 -6.49 7.28
CA GLY A 72 0.20 -6.73 6.09
C GLY A 72 -0.24 -8.18 5.94
N GLU A 73 -0.59 -8.54 4.72
CA GLU A 73 -1.14 -9.82 4.32
C GLU A 73 -0.42 -10.31 3.07
N ILE A 74 -0.15 -11.60 2.98
CA ILE A 74 0.46 -12.21 1.80
C ILE A 74 -0.54 -13.05 1.01
N TYR A 75 -0.48 -12.93 -0.31
CA TYR A 75 -1.30 -13.67 -1.25
C TYR A 75 -0.43 -14.35 -2.30
N ALA A 76 -0.73 -15.60 -2.63
CA ALA A 76 -0.29 -16.21 -3.88
C ALA A 76 -1.27 -15.83 -4.98
N VAL A 77 -0.78 -15.33 -6.12
CA VAL A 77 -1.63 -14.89 -7.23
C VAL A 77 -1.15 -15.46 -8.56
N SER A 78 -2.08 -15.82 -9.44
CA SER A 78 -1.82 -16.19 -10.82
C SER A 78 -1.29 -14.99 -11.61
N ALA A 79 -0.68 -15.25 -12.77
CA ALA A 79 -0.22 -14.17 -13.65
C ALA A 79 -1.37 -13.24 -14.10
N ALA A 80 -2.59 -13.79 -14.26
CA ALA A 80 -3.77 -13.02 -14.64
C ALA A 80 -4.27 -12.13 -13.48
N ALA A 81 -4.33 -12.67 -12.25
CA ALA A 81 -4.64 -11.87 -11.06
C ALA A 81 -3.59 -10.77 -10.84
N LEU A 82 -2.32 -11.09 -11.05
CA LEU A 82 -1.22 -10.16 -10.92
C LEU A 82 -1.36 -8.95 -11.86
N ALA A 83 -1.71 -9.19 -13.13
CA ALA A 83 -1.94 -8.11 -14.11
C ALA A 83 -3.12 -7.19 -13.72
N ARG A 84 -4.20 -7.77 -13.14
CA ARG A 84 -5.34 -6.98 -12.63
C ARG A 84 -4.95 -6.16 -11.40
N MET A 85 -4.06 -6.66 -10.55
CA MET A 85 -3.50 -5.88 -9.44
C MET A 85 -2.60 -4.75 -9.95
N ASP A 86 -1.78 -4.98 -10.98
CA ASP A 86 -0.97 -3.94 -11.63
C ASP A 86 -1.81 -2.82 -12.23
N GLU A 87 -2.91 -3.19 -12.88
CA GLU A 87 -3.88 -2.23 -13.44
C GLU A 87 -4.54 -1.41 -12.33
N LEU A 88 -5.00 -2.09 -11.26
CA LEU A 88 -5.53 -1.39 -10.10
C LEU A 88 -4.45 -0.46 -9.55
N GLU A 89 -3.27 -0.92 -9.20
CA GLU A 89 -2.26 -0.06 -8.58
C GLU A 89 -1.65 0.96 -9.57
N GLY A 90 -1.98 0.89 -10.86
CA GLY A 90 -1.60 1.88 -11.85
C GLY A 90 -0.11 1.89 -12.13
N VAL A 91 0.50 0.70 -12.21
CA VAL A 91 1.95 0.54 -12.41
C VAL A 91 2.42 1.21 -13.70
N THR A 92 1.71 0.98 -14.81
CA THR A 92 2.00 1.61 -16.11
C THR A 92 1.71 3.12 -16.13
N ARG A 93 1.02 3.64 -15.11
CA ARG A 93 0.66 5.06 -14.97
C ARG A 93 1.57 5.79 -13.98
N GLY A 94 2.57 5.11 -13.42
CA GLY A 94 3.49 5.69 -12.43
C GLY A 94 2.84 6.01 -11.09
N HIS A 95 1.73 5.35 -10.73
CA HIS A 95 1.09 5.52 -9.41
C HIS A 95 1.79 4.67 -8.33
N TYR A 96 2.23 3.48 -8.70
CA TYR A 96 3.00 2.60 -7.83
C TYR A 96 4.00 1.83 -8.69
N GLU A 97 5.01 1.27 -8.06
CA GLU A 97 5.99 0.38 -8.67
C GLU A 97 5.93 -0.96 -7.94
N ARG A 98 5.82 -2.07 -8.66
CA ARG A 98 5.95 -3.39 -8.04
C ARG A 98 7.43 -3.74 -7.91
N LEU A 99 7.91 -3.90 -6.68
CA LEU A 99 9.30 -4.19 -6.36
C LEU A 99 9.40 -5.30 -5.30
N PRO A 100 10.54 -6.00 -5.22
CA PRO A 100 10.78 -7.01 -4.18
C PRO A 100 10.68 -6.43 -2.77
N ILE A 101 10.15 -7.22 -1.84
CA ILE A 101 10.06 -6.91 -0.41
C ILE A 101 10.42 -8.13 0.44
N GLU A 102 11.18 -7.90 1.51
CA GLU A 102 11.50 -8.93 2.49
C GLU A 102 10.43 -8.94 3.59
N ILE A 103 9.82 -10.10 3.86
CA ILE A 103 8.91 -10.32 4.99
C ILE A 103 9.51 -11.30 6.01
N GLU A 104 9.09 -11.19 7.27
CA GLU A 104 9.64 -12.00 8.37
C GLU A 104 9.25 -13.48 8.26
N GLU A 105 8.04 -13.77 7.77
CA GLU A 105 7.44 -15.09 7.78
C GLU A 105 7.93 -15.98 6.63
N ARG A 106 8.49 -15.38 5.57
CA ARG A 106 8.99 -16.08 4.37
C ARG A 106 10.28 -15.44 3.87
N PRO A 107 11.37 -15.49 4.66
CA PRO A 107 12.60 -14.72 4.39
C PRO A 107 13.37 -15.19 3.14
N GLU A 108 13.08 -16.39 2.64
CA GLU A 108 13.73 -16.99 1.47
C GLU A 108 12.87 -16.96 0.20
N GLU A 109 11.62 -16.49 0.30
CA GLU A 109 10.73 -16.43 -0.86
C GLU A 109 10.81 -15.07 -1.54
N ALA A 110 10.74 -15.08 -2.87
CA ALA A 110 10.60 -13.86 -3.66
C ALA A 110 9.18 -13.32 -3.49
N VAL A 111 9.04 -12.30 -2.64
CA VAL A 111 7.80 -11.57 -2.40
C VAL A 111 7.94 -10.18 -2.99
N GLU A 112 6.85 -9.66 -3.56
CA GLU A 112 6.79 -8.30 -4.11
C GLU A 112 5.71 -7.48 -3.40
N ALA A 113 5.85 -6.15 -3.43
CA ALA A 113 4.83 -5.21 -2.97
C ALA A 113 4.75 -4.03 -3.93
N TYR A 114 3.63 -3.31 -3.87
CA TYR A 114 3.45 -2.05 -4.57
C TYR A 114 3.99 -0.91 -3.73
N TYR A 115 5.08 -0.28 -4.17
CA TYR A 115 5.65 0.91 -3.54
C TYR A 115 5.13 2.16 -4.21
N ALA A 116 5.03 3.26 -3.46
CA ALA A 116 4.81 4.58 -4.04
C ALA A 116 5.91 4.87 -5.07
N HIS A 117 5.50 5.38 -6.24
CA HIS A 117 6.46 5.66 -7.31
C HIS A 117 7.57 6.62 -6.84
N GLY A 118 8.81 6.32 -7.21
CA GLY A 118 10.00 7.03 -6.73
C GLY A 118 9.98 8.54 -6.96
N SER A 119 9.25 9.02 -7.99
CA SER A 119 9.13 10.44 -8.32
C SER A 119 8.51 11.32 -7.22
N TYR A 120 7.79 10.75 -6.26
CA TYR A 120 7.17 11.52 -5.17
C TYR A 120 7.32 10.88 -3.78
N ALA A 121 7.99 9.73 -3.66
CA ALA A 121 8.13 9.03 -2.39
C ALA A 121 8.80 9.89 -1.30
N GLU A 122 9.97 10.48 -1.57
CA GLU A 122 10.66 11.35 -0.59
C GLU A 122 9.83 12.60 -0.22
N ALA A 123 9.08 13.16 -1.17
CA ALA A 123 8.24 14.31 -0.91
C ALA A 123 7.03 13.94 -0.02
N LEU A 124 6.43 12.77 -0.21
CA LEU A 124 5.41 12.23 0.69
C LEU A 124 5.97 11.98 2.11
N TRP A 125 7.21 11.50 2.22
CA TRP A 125 7.84 11.28 3.51
C TRP A 125 8.06 12.57 4.29
N ARG A 126 8.64 13.60 3.65
CA ARG A 126 8.83 14.91 4.29
C ARG A 126 7.51 15.52 4.71
N ARG A 127 6.48 15.39 3.86
CA ARG A 127 5.14 15.88 4.17
C ARG A 127 4.49 15.20 5.36
N SER A 128 4.76 13.92 5.58
CA SER A 128 4.23 13.22 6.76
C SER A 128 4.93 13.62 8.06
N GLY A 129 5.85 14.61 8.03
CA GLY A 129 6.68 14.97 9.15
C GLY A 129 7.72 13.92 9.48
N GLU A 130 8.05 13.05 8.51
CA GLU A 130 8.90 11.88 8.70
C GLU A 130 8.37 10.93 9.78
N GLU A 131 7.04 10.86 9.90
CA GLU A 131 6.31 9.88 10.69
C GLU A 131 5.49 8.96 9.77
N GLY A 132 5.41 7.69 10.14
CA GLY A 132 4.68 6.66 9.39
C GLY A 132 3.81 5.80 10.31
N TYR A 133 3.08 4.87 9.71
CA TYR A 133 2.24 3.91 10.41
C TYR A 133 2.87 2.52 10.33
N SER A 134 2.86 1.78 11.43
CA SER A 134 3.21 0.36 11.42
C SER A 134 2.12 -0.52 10.79
N CYS A 135 0.88 -0.04 10.71
CA CYS A 135 -0.22 -0.76 10.07
C CYS A 135 -1.31 0.21 9.57
N TYR A 136 -1.82 -0.02 8.35
CA TYR A 136 -3.02 0.64 7.86
C TYR A 136 -4.26 0.01 8.52
N THR A 137 -4.77 0.62 9.59
CA THR A 137 -5.94 0.17 10.34
C THR A 137 -7.20 0.94 9.92
N GLU A 138 -8.37 0.52 10.39
CA GLU A 138 -9.63 1.27 10.19
C GLU A 138 -9.54 2.71 10.69
N LYS A 139 -8.85 2.94 11.83
CA LYS A 139 -8.61 4.28 12.37
C LYS A 139 -7.80 5.14 11.40
N VAL A 140 -6.76 4.57 10.79
CA VAL A 140 -5.92 5.26 9.80
C VAL A 140 -6.69 5.49 8.50
N ALA A 141 -7.52 4.53 8.11
CA ALA A 141 -8.36 4.60 6.91
C ALA A 141 -9.58 5.51 7.05
N LYS A 142 -9.85 6.06 8.25
CA LYS A 142 -10.99 6.95 8.49
C LYS A 142 -10.91 8.18 7.57
N GLY A 143 -11.94 8.34 6.72
CA GLY A 143 -11.99 9.40 5.71
C GLY A 143 -11.37 9.00 4.35
N TYR A 144 -11.09 7.72 4.14
CA TYR A 144 -10.68 7.21 2.83
C TYR A 144 -11.76 7.44 1.77
N VAL A 145 -11.35 8.01 0.62
CA VAL A 145 -12.23 8.25 -0.52
C VAL A 145 -11.90 7.26 -1.63
N LYS A 146 -12.89 6.49 -2.06
CA LYS A 146 -12.74 5.51 -3.16
C LYS A 146 -12.45 6.24 -4.46
N ARG A 147 -11.74 5.58 -5.38
CA ARG A 147 -11.28 6.16 -6.65
C ARG A 147 -12.40 6.79 -7.48
N LYS A 148 -13.56 6.14 -7.54
CA LYS A 148 -14.74 6.62 -8.27
C LYS A 148 -15.32 7.94 -7.71
N ASP A 149 -15.10 8.22 -6.43
CA ASP A 149 -15.65 9.37 -5.71
C ASP A 149 -14.62 10.52 -5.62
N ARG A 150 -13.42 10.35 -6.18
CA ARG A 150 -12.39 11.39 -6.25
C ARG A 150 -12.67 12.34 -7.43
N PRO A 151 -12.13 13.58 -7.41
CA PRO A 151 -12.21 14.48 -8.54
C PRO A 151 -11.66 13.84 -9.82
N GLN A 152 -12.49 13.73 -10.86
CA GLN A 152 -12.12 13.08 -12.13
C GLN A 152 -11.50 14.04 -13.16
N HIS A 153 -11.51 15.34 -12.89
CA HIS A 153 -10.99 16.38 -13.80
C HIS A 153 -9.46 16.57 -13.69
N ILE A 154 -8.80 15.92 -12.72
CA ILE A 154 -7.35 15.93 -12.54
C ILE A 154 -6.82 14.50 -12.36
N THR A 155 -5.59 14.26 -12.78
CA THR A 155 -4.97 12.94 -12.64
C THR A 155 -4.64 12.62 -11.19
N PHE A 156 -4.44 11.34 -10.87
CA PHE A 156 -4.00 10.94 -9.53
C PHE A 156 -2.62 11.52 -9.18
N LEU A 157 -1.72 11.65 -10.16
CA LEU A 157 -0.42 12.29 -9.96
C LEU A 157 -0.56 13.79 -9.64
N ASP A 158 -1.50 14.48 -10.28
CA ASP A 158 -1.77 15.89 -9.95
C ASP A 158 -2.39 16.03 -8.56
N GLN A 159 -3.27 15.10 -8.15
CA GLN A 159 -3.78 15.04 -6.78
C GLN A 159 -2.65 14.86 -5.76
N ILE A 160 -1.65 14.01 -6.05
CA ILE A 160 -0.46 13.83 -5.19
C ILE A 160 0.38 15.10 -5.15
N ARG A 161 0.63 15.75 -6.29
CA ARG A 161 1.39 17.01 -6.35
C ARG A 161 0.72 18.13 -5.56
N LEU A 162 -0.59 18.30 -5.73
CA LEU A 162 -1.40 19.26 -4.98
C LEU A 162 -1.40 18.95 -3.48
N PHE A 163 -1.50 17.66 -3.13
CA PHE A 163 -1.35 17.23 -1.75
C PHE A 163 0.02 17.64 -1.24
N ILE A 164 1.12 17.23 -1.88
CA ILE A 164 2.49 17.55 -1.45
C ILE A 164 2.70 19.05 -1.24
N SER A 165 2.16 19.87 -2.14
CA SER A 165 2.40 21.32 -2.18
C SER A 165 1.53 22.13 -1.22
N SER A 166 0.46 21.57 -0.64
CA SER A 166 -0.40 22.36 0.25
C SER A 166 0.25 22.54 1.61
N ASP A 167 0.42 23.78 2.07
CA ASP A 167 1.04 24.03 3.37
C ASP A 167 0.30 23.31 4.49
N THR A 168 1.04 22.59 5.33
CA THR A 168 0.52 22.09 6.60
C THR A 168 0.38 23.28 7.54
N SER A 169 -0.66 24.10 7.36
CA SER A 169 -1.06 25.05 8.40
C SER A 169 -1.47 24.22 9.62
N SER A 170 -0.61 24.26 10.63
CA SER A 170 -0.73 23.60 11.93
C SER A 170 -2.14 23.68 12.49
N SER A 171 -2.79 22.53 12.67
CA SER A 171 -3.83 22.39 13.70
C SER A 171 -3.15 21.96 14.99
N PRO A 172 -3.43 22.60 16.14
CA PRO A 172 -2.75 22.30 17.39
C PRO A 172 -3.06 20.87 17.85
N LYS A 173 -2.02 20.11 18.21
CA LYS A 173 -2.17 18.85 18.95
C LYS A 173 -2.80 19.20 20.30
N SER A 174 -4.06 18.86 20.51
CA SER A 174 -4.68 18.88 21.84
C SER A 174 -3.85 17.96 22.74
N ALA A 175 -3.17 18.54 23.72
CA ALA A 175 -2.50 17.80 24.77
C ALA A 175 -3.56 17.10 25.62
N GLU A 176 -3.43 15.78 25.79
CA GLU A 176 -4.13 15.06 26.84
C GLU A 176 -3.56 15.51 28.20
N PRO A 177 -4.40 15.81 29.21
CA PRO A 177 -3.91 16.15 30.53
C PRO A 177 -3.38 14.89 31.22
N ALA A 178 -2.15 14.99 31.72
CA ALA A 178 -1.60 14.02 32.66
C ALA A 178 -2.45 14.01 33.93
N LEU A 179 -3.08 12.88 34.24
CA LEU A 179 -3.69 12.65 35.54
C LEU A 179 -2.57 12.44 36.57
N ILE A 180 -2.58 13.26 37.62
CA ILE A 180 -1.88 13.01 38.90
C ILE A 180 -2.88 12.31 39.82
#